data_AF-A0A0D3FIQ5-F1
#
_entry.id   AF-A0A0D3FIQ5-F1
#
_cell.length_a   1.000
_cell.length_b   1.000
_cell.length_c   1.000
_cell.angle_alpha   90.00
_cell.angle_beta   90.00
_cell.angle_gamma   90.00
#
_symmetry.space_group_name_H-M   'P 1'
#
loop_
_entity.id
_entity.type
_entity.pdbx_description
1 polymer ?
#
loop_
_entity_poly.entity_id
_entity_poly.type
_entity_poly.pdbx_seq_one_letter_code
_entity_poly.pdbx_strand_id
1 'polypeptide(L)'
;MCPELLSVPVGTITAALRFLTDEAGVPAEDLPRVLRRRPRLLVSPVAARLRPTLYFLRALGVPDLPRRADLLSFSVEDKLLPRIEFLESLGLPSRAARSMARRFPALFYYGIDGNMRPKAEYLLGDMARDADDLFEFPEYFSYALATRIAPRHEACAARGVRMPLPAMLRPGDDKFRATLAGCVGSTPPRRRSPLWHAYWVDDAGEVEEIGAASQP
;
A
#
# COMPACT_ATOMS: atom_id res chain seq x y z
N MET A 1 -8.15 10.75 19.73
CA MET A 1 -7.69 11.76 20.71
C MET A 1 -6.30 11.38 21.23
N CYS A 2 -5.46 12.36 21.57
CA CYS A 2 -4.11 12.15 22.14
C CYS A 2 -4.09 12.85 23.51
N PRO A 3 -4.59 12.20 24.58
CA PRO A 3 -4.72 12.84 25.90
C PRO A 3 -3.38 13.31 26.46
N GLU A 4 -2.28 12.68 26.04
CA GLU A 4 -0.91 12.99 26.44
C GLU A 4 -0.50 14.41 26.03
N LEU A 5 -1.14 14.97 25.00
CA LEU A 5 -0.85 16.34 24.55
C LEU A 5 -1.09 17.38 25.66
N LEU A 6 -2.01 17.11 26.59
CA LEU A 6 -2.33 18.00 27.70
C LEU A 6 -1.27 17.99 28.80
N SER A 7 -0.41 16.98 28.83
CA SER A 7 0.60 16.75 29.87
C SER A 7 2.03 16.97 29.39
N VAL A 8 2.24 17.11 28.09
CA VAL A 8 3.57 17.21 27.48
C VAL A 8 4.10 18.65 27.60
N PRO A 9 5.38 18.83 27.99
CA PRO A 9 5.98 20.16 28.06
C PRO A 9 5.94 20.89 26.71
N VAL A 10 5.69 22.20 26.74
CA VAL A 10 5.69 23.06 25.55
C VAL A 10 6.99 22.93 24.75
N GLY A 11 8.13 22.75 25.43
CA GLY A 11 9.43 22.53 24.78
C GLY A 11 9.45 21.30 23.87
N THR A 12 8.79 20.21 24.25
CA THR A 12 8.68 18.98 23.43
C THR A 12 7.85 19.24 22.18
N ILE A 13 6.73 19.94 22.32
CA ILE A 13 5.85 20.31 21.20
C ILE A 13 6.62 21.20 20.21
N THR A 14 7.32 22.22 20.71
CA THR A 14 8.15 23.12 19.89
C THR A 14 9.25 22.36 19.17
N ALA A 15 9.93 21.42 19.84
CA ALA A 15 10.96 20.60 19.22
C ALA A 15 10.38 19.71 18.10
N ALA A 16 9.22 19.10 18.32
CA ALA A 16 8.53 18.30 17.30
C ALA A 16 8.11 19.14 16.09
N LEU A 17 7.59 20.35 16.30
CA LEU A 17 7.22 21.26 15.22
C LEU A 17 8.43 21.68 14.38
N ARG A 18 9.52 22.11 15.03
CA ARG A 18 10.78 22.44 14.34
C ARG A 18 11.34 21.26 13.57
N PHE A 19 11.31 20.07 14.15
CA PHE A 19 11.73 18.86 13.43
C PHE A 19 10.88 18.63 12.17
N LEU A 20 9.55 18.78 12.25
CA LEU A 20 8.67 18.58 11.11
C LEU A 20 8.95 19.58 9.98
N THR A 21 9.19 20.84 10.30
CA THR A 21 9.49 21.88 9.29
C THR A 21 10.91 21.78 8.76
N ASP A 22 11.89 21.75 9.65
CA ASP A 22 13.29 22.00 9.32
C ASP A 22 13.99 20.73 8.82
N GLU A 23 13.66 19.58 9.41
CA GLU A 23 14.31 18.30 9.07
C GLU A 23 13.45 17.42 8.15
N ALA A 24 12.16 17.28 8.45
CA ALA A 24 11.25 16.46 7.64
C ALA A 24 10.73 17.19 6.39
N GLY A 25 10.91 18.50 6.31
CA GLY A 25 10.56 19.32 5.15
C GLY A 25 9.05 19.50 4.95
N VAL A 26 8.26 19.38 6.02
CA VAL A 26 6.81 19.62 5.97
C VAL A 26 6.58 21.14 5.88
N PRO A 27 5.94 21.64 4.81
CA PRO A 27 5.62 23.06 4.72
C PRO A 27 4.71 23.51 5.87
N ALA A 28 4.89 24.73 6.34
CA ALA A 28 4.15 25.25 7.49
C ALA A 28 2.63 25.25 7.25
N GLU A 29 2.20 25.51 6.01
CA GLU A 29 0.82 25.45 5.55
C GLU A 29 0.20 24.04 5.62
N ASP A 30 1.03 23.00 5.53
CA ASP A 30 0.60 21.60 5.54
C ASP A 30 0.58 20.99 6.96
N LEU A 31 1.24 21.64 7.93
CA LEU A 31 1.30 21.17 9.31
C LEU A 31 -0.08 20.91 9.93
N PRO A 32 -1.10 21.80 9.83
CA PRO A 32 -2.40 21.54 10.43
C PRO A 32 -3.04 20.24 9.89
N ARG A 33 -2.88 19.96 8.60
CA ARG A 33 -3.39 18.74 7.97
C ARG A 33 -2.69 17.50 8.49
N VAL A 34 -1.35 17.53 8.56
CA VAL A 34 -0.52 16.43 9.08
C VAL A 34 -0.85 16.15 10.55
N LEU A 35 -0.93 17.18 11.38
CA LEU A 35 -1.17 17.07 12.81
C LEU A 35 -2.60 16.62 13.15
N ARG A 36 -3.61 17.02 12.36
CA ARG A 36 -4.99 16.50 12.49
C ARG A 36 -5.05 15.00 12.23
N ARG A 37 -4.32 14.52 11.22
CA ARG A 37 -4.23 13.09 10.89
C ARG A 37 -3.44 12.32 11.95
N ARG A 38 -2.39 12.95 12.51
CA ARG A 38 -1.46 12.29 13.42
C ARG A 38 -0.99 13.18 14.57
N PRO A 39 -1.84 13.47 15.57
CA PRO A 39 -1.47 14.35 16.70
C PRO A 39 -0.33 13.78 17.54
N ARG A 40 -0.12 12.46 17.51
CA ARG A 40 0.98 11.77 18.20
C ARG A 40 2.37 12.25 17.78
N LEU A 41 2.51 12.92 16.64
CA LEU A 41 3.80 13.52 16.23
C LEU A 41 4.31 14.54 17.25
N LEU A 42 3.42 15.28 17.92
CA LEU A 42 3.79 16.33 18.88
C LEU A 42 4.26 15.80 20.23
N VAL A 43 3.92 14.54 20.54
CA VAL A 43 4.28 13.89 21.81
C VAL A 43 5.36 12.83 21.63
N SER A 44 5.74 12.52 20.38
CA SER A 44 6.77 11.55 20.06
C SER A 44 8.16 12.15 20.28
N PRO A 45 9.07 11.47 20.99
CA PRO A 45 10.43 11.97 21.19
C PRO A 45 11.16 12.17 19.86
N VAL A 46 11.67 13.38 19.60
CA VAL A 46 12.35 13.69 18.34
C VAL A 46 13.59 12.81 18.14
N ALA A 47 14.45 12.72 19.16
CA ALA A 47 15.72 12.00 19.07
C ALA A 47 15.56 10.48 19.02
N ALA A 48 14.64 9.92 19.82
CA ALA A 48 14.48 8.47 19.95
C ALA A 48 13.42 7.86 19.02
N ARG A 49 12.56 8.68 18.38
CA ARG A 49 11.49 8.19 17.51
C ARG A 49 11.47 8.88 16.15
N LEU A 50 11.21 10.18 16.11
CA LEU A 50 10.91 10.85 14.84
C LEU A 50 12.12 10.87 13.88
N ARG A 51 13.31 11.20 14.40
CA ARG A 51 14.53 11.32 13.59
C ARG A 51 15.05 9.96 13.09
N PRO A 52 15.16 8.90 13.92
CA PRO A 52 15.48 7.57 13.42
C PRO A 52 14.52 7.10 12.33
N THR A 53 13.21 7.31 12.52
CA THR A 53 12.20 6.94 11.53
C THR A 53 12.35 7.73 10.22
N LEU A 54 12.65 9.04 10.30
CA LEU A 54 12.93 9.85 9.11
C LEU A 54 14.12 9.30 8.32
N TYR A 55 15.23 8.98 9.00
CA TYR A 55 16.42 8.42 8.34
C TYR A 55 16.14 7.05 7.74
N PHE A 56 15.42 6.19 8.45
CA PHE A 56 15.01 4.89 7.94
C PHE A 56 14.17 5.02 6.65
N LEU A 57 13.15 5.89 6.65
CA LEU A 57 12.28 6.07 5.48
C LEU A 57 13.02 6.71 4.29
N ARG A 58 13.98 7.61 4.56
CA ARG A 58 14.89 8.15 3.53
C ARG A 58 15.78 7.07 2.94
N ALA A 59 16.41 6.25 3.78
CA ALA A 59 17.25 5.14 3.34
C ALA A 59 16.46 4.08 2.55
N LEU A 60 15.19 3.86 2.91
CA LEU A 60 14.27 3.00 2.16
C LEU A 60 13.87 3.61 0.81
N GLY A 61 14.06 4.91 0.62
CA GLY A 61 13.74 5.65 -0.61
C GLY A 61 12.25 5.95 -0.79
N VAL A 62 11.52 6.10 0.32
CA VAL A 62 10.08 6.44 0.28
C VAL A 62 9.91 7.83 -0.35
N PRO A 63 9.11 7.98 -1.42
CA PRO A 63 8.92 9.25 -2.08
C PRO A 63 7.99 10.16 -1.26
N ASP A 64 8.19 11.47 -1.41
CA ASP A 64 7.32 12.52 -0.87
C ASP A 64 7.06 12.37 0.65
N LEU A 65 8.16 12.26 1.40
CA LEU A 65 8.14 12.18 2.86
C LEU A 65 7.40 13.32 3.55
N PRO A 66 7.47 14.59 3.10
CA PRO A 66 6.67 15.67 3.68
C PRO A 66 5.17 15.35 3.72
N ARG A 67 4.61 14.79 2.63
CA ARG A 67 3.20 14.39 2.60
C ARG A 67 2.89 13.14 3.40
N ARG A 68 3.90 12.36 3.76
CA ARG A 68 3.81 11.10 4.53
C ARG A 68 4.41 11.21 5.93
N ALA A 69 4.51 12.43 6.46
CA ALA A 69 5.09 12.70 7.77
C ALA A 69 4.35 12.01 8.92
N ASP A 70 3.10 11.56 8.70
CA ASP A 70 2.36 10.75 9.67
C ASP A 70 3.04 9.41 10.00
N LEU A 71 3.84 8.87 9.07
CA LEU A 71 4.67 7.68 9.29
C LEU A 71 5.78 7.90 10.33
N LEU A 72 6.24 9.14 10.55
CA LEU A 72 7.35 9.45 11.46
C LEU A 72 7.04 9.11 12.92
N SER A 73 5.75 9.03 13.27
CA SER A 73 5.29 8.58 14.58
C SER A 73 5.45 7.07 14.82
N PHE A 74 5.76 6.28 13.79
CA PHE A 74 5.95 4.84 13.90
C PHE A 74 7.34 4.51 14.42
N SER A 75 7.43 3.43 15.19
CA SER A 75 8.70 2.84 15.63
C SER A 75 9.35 2.12 14.46
N VAL A 76 10.66 2.27 14.26
CA VAL A 76 11.36 1.49 13.23
C VAL A 76 11.35 0.02 13.65
N GLU A 77 11.75 -0.25 14.89
CA GLU A 77 11.96 -1.56 15.48
C GLU A 77 10.62 -2.27 15.75
N ASP A 78 9.65 -1.56 16.32
CA ASP A 78 8.39 -2.21 16.72
C ASP A 78 7.35 -2.26 15.59
N LYS A 79 7.55 -1.46 14.52
CA LYS A 79 6.49 -1.26 13.52
C LYS A 79 6.95 -1.39 12.08
N LEU A 80 7.98 -0.67 11.66
CA LEU A 80 8.37 -0.67 10.25
C LEU A 80 9.10 -1.96 9.86
N LEU A 81 10.15 -2.32 10.59
CA LEU A 81 10.96 -3.52 10.34
C LEU A 81 10.13 -4.82 10.41
N PRO A 82 9.29 -5.06 11.44
CA PRO A 82 8.51 -6.30 11.52
C PRO A 82 7.60 -6.53 10.30
N ARG A 83 7.16 -5.46 9.63
CA ARG A 83 6.33 -5.59 8.41
C ARG A 83 7.16 -5.96 7.19
N ILE A 84 8.40 -5.48 7.11
CA ILE A 84 9.33 -5.87 6.05
C ILE A 84 9.76 -7.32 6.27
N GLU A 85 10.14 -7.68 7.50
CA GLU A 85 10.49 -9.05 7.89
C GLU A 85 9.34 -10.02 7.67
N PHE A 86 8.10 -9.61 7.95
CA PHE A 86 6.93 -10.43 7.63
C PHE A 86 6.85 -10.74 6.13
N LEU A 87 7.07 -9.76 5.25
CA LEU A 87 7.08 -10.00 3.81
C LEU A 87 8.20 -10.97 3.40
N GLU A 88 9.38 -10.82 4.00
CA GLU A 88 10.50 -11.73 3.77
C GLU A 88 10.17 -13.16 4.23
N SER A 89 9.44 -13.31 5.33
CA SER A 89 8.97 -14.62 5.83
C SER A 89 7.97 -15.32 4.89
N LEU A 90 7.35 -14.58 3.97
CA LEU A 90 6.49 -15.15 2.92
C LEU A 90 7.30 -15.66 1.72
N GLY A 91 8.64 -15.62 1.77
CA GLY A 91 9.53 -16.05 0.70
C GLY A 91 9.99 -14.93 -0.24
N LEU A 92 9.59 -13.68 0.00
CA LEU A 92 10.04 -12.56 -0.82
C LEU A 92 11.52 -12.23 -0.52
N PRO A 93 12.36 -12.04 -1.55
CA PRO A 93 13.72 -11.55 -1.34
C PRO A 93 13.72 -10.21 -0.62
N SER A 94 14.70 -9.99 0.25
CA SER A 94 14.81 -8.78 1.07
C SER A 94 14.79 -7.47 0.24
N ARG A 95 15.37 -7.49 -0.98
CA ARG A 95 15.28 -6.38 -1.94
C ARG A 95 13.86 -6.15 -2.44
N ALA A 96 13.10 -7.21 -2.71
CA ALA A 96 11.71 -7.15 -3.16
C ALA A 96 10.80 -6.61 -2.06
N ALA A 97 10.93 -7.13 -0.83
CA ALA A 97 10.18 -6.65 0.34
C ALA A 97 10.40 -5.15 0.61
N ARG A 98 11.66 -4.71 0.64
CA ARG A 98 12.01 -3.28 0.76
C ARG A 98 11.45 -2.46 -0.40
N SER A 99 11.60 -2.93 -1.63
CA SER A 99 11.04 -2.22 -2.79
C SER A 99 9.51 -2.15 -2.75
N MET A 100 8.85 -3.13 -2.15
CA MET A 100 7.40 -3.12 -1.98
C MET A 100 6.98 -2.06 -0.97
N ALA A 101 7.62 -2.02 0.19
CA ALA A 101 7.38 -1.01 1.22
C ALA A 101 7.67 0.43 0.70
N ARG A 102 8.67 0.59 -0.17
CA ARG A 102 8.97 1.85 -0.85
C ARG A 102 7.87 2.31 -1.80
N ARG A 103 7.39 1.42 -2.68
CA ARG A 103 6.35 1.71 -3.68
C ARG A 103 4.96 1.86 -3.05
N PHE A 104 4.71 1.15 -1.96
CA PHE A 104 3.45 1.16 -1.24
C PHE A 104 3.67 1.41 0.27
N PRO A 105 4.03 2.65 0.70
CA PRO A 105 4.25 2.95 2.11
C PRO A 105 3.00 2.80 2.99
N ALA A 106 1.82 2.73 2.36
CA ALA A 106 0.57 2.44 3.07
C ALA A 106 0.60 1.07 3.78
N LEU A 107 1.48 0.16 3.36
CA LEU A 107 1.77 -1.11 4.02
C LEU A 107 1.96 -0.95 5.53
N PHE A 108 2.62 0.12 5.98
CA PHE A 108 2.96 0.33 7.39
C PHE A 108 1.75 0.63 8.28
N TYR A 109 0.57 0.90 7.70
CA TYR A 109 -0.67 1.06 8.46
C TYR A 109 -1.34 -0.26 8.82
N TYR A 110 -1.12 -1.31 8.02
CA TYR A 110 -1.77 -2.60 8.25
C TYR A 110 -1.10 -3.36 9.39
N GLY A 111 -1.90 -4.00 10.24
CA GLY A 111 -1.41 -4.91 11.27
C GLY A 111 -0.96 -6.24 10.67
N ILE A 112 0.07 -6.86 11.24
CA ILE A 112 0.53 -8.17 10.77
C ILE A 112 -0.58 -9.21 11.03
N ASP A 113 -0.93 -9.46 12.29
CA ASP A 113 -1.86 -10.53 12.63
C ASP A 113 -3.32 -10.19 12.29
N GLY A 114 -3.70 -8.92 12.37
CA GLY A 114 -5.07 -8.48 12.08
C GLY A 114 -5.37 -8.21 10.60
N ASN A 115 -4.39 -8.24 9.70
CA ASN A 115 -4.61 -7.92 8.29
C ASN A 115 -3.66 -8.66 7.35
N MET A 116 -2.35 -8.47 7.49
CA MET A 116 -1.39 -8.97 6.50
C MET A 116 -1.32 -10.50 6.50
N ARG A 117 -1.18 -11.12 7.67
CA ARG A 117 -1.11 -12.57 7.87
C ARG A 117 -2.33 -13.30 7.31
N PRO A 118 -3.58 -13.03 7.75
CA PRO A 118 -4.74 -13.78 7.26
C PRO A 118 -4.94 -13.62 5.74
N LYS A 119 -4.61 -12.45 5.17
CA LYS A 119 -4.71 -12.24 3.72
C LYS A 119 -3.61 -12.97 2.94
N ALA A 120 -2.39 -13.01 3.47
CA ALA A 120 -1.29 -13.74 2.85
C ALA A 120 -1.53 -15.26 2.91
N GLU A 121 -2.02 -15.78 4.05
CA GLU A 121 -2.40 -17.18 4.21
C GLU A 121 -3.50 -17.57 3.22
N TYR A 122 -4.52 -16.74 3.04
CA TYR A 122 -5.56 -16.99 2.03
C TYR A 122 -5.01 -16.99 0.60
N LEU A 123 -4.08 -16.07 0.29
CA LEU A 123 -3.48 -15.98 -1.04
C LEU A 123 -2.61 -17.20 -1.37
N LEU A 124 -1.76 -17.61 -0.44
CA LEU A 124 -0.82 -18.72 -0.64
C LEU A 124 -1.51 -20.09 -0.52
N GLY A 125 -2.48 -20.21 0.39
CA GLY A 125 -3.26 -21.42 0.66
C GLY A 125 -4.45 -21.54 -0.29
N ASP A 126 -5.56 -20.87 0.03
CA ASP A 126 -6.84 -21.02 -0.66
C ASP A 126 -6.78 -20.65 -2.15
N MET A 127 -6.05 -19.59 -2.51
CA MET A 127 -5.93 -19.15 -3.90
C MET A 127 -4.81 -19.87 -4.67
N ALA A 128 -3.97 -20.66 -3.98
CA ALA A 128 -2.79 -21.32 -4.52
C ALA A 128 -1.94 -20.39 -5.42
N ARG A 129 -1.56 -19.22 -4.87
CA ARG A 129 -0.72 -18.21 -5.54
C ARG A 129 0.66 -18.13 -4.91
N ASP A 130 1.55 -17.43 -5.59
CA ASP A 130 2.91 -17.16 -5.12
C ASP A 130 2.98 -15.79 -4.44
N ALA A 131 3.94 -15.61 -3.52
CA ALA A 131 4.22 -14.33 -2.90
C ALA A 131 4.64 -13.25 -3.92
N ASP A 132 5.14 -13.62 -5.10
CA ASP A 132 5.39 -12.71 -6.21
C ASP A 132 4.14 -11.91 -6.63
N ASP A 133 2.93 -12.49 -6.51
CA ASP A 133 1.68 -11.76 -6.77
C ASP A 133 1.49 -10.59 -5.77
N LEU A 134 1.95 -10.74 -4.52
CA LEU A 134 1.94 -9.65 -3.53
C LEU A 134 2.95 -8.55 -3.90
N PHE A 135 4.12 -8.93 -4.40
CA PHE A 135 5.13 -7.97 -4.84
C PHE A 135 4.62 -7.12 -6.01
N GLU A 136 3.96 -7.74 -6.98
CA GLU A 136 3.35 -7.05 -8.12
C GLU A 136 2.17 -6.18 -7.71
N PHE A 137 1.34 -6.65 -6.77
CA PHE A 137 0.13 -5.98 -6.35
C PHE A 137 0.03 -5.82 -4.82
N PRO A 138 0.83 -4.92 -4.22
CA PRO A 138 0.87 -4.71 -2.77
C PRO A 138 -0.46 -4.18 -2.21
N GLU A 139 -1.27 -3.53 -3.04
CA GLU A 139 -2.62 -3.07 -2.70
C GLU A 139 -3.56 -4.20 -2.31
N TYR A 140 -3.19 -5.47 -2.56
CA TYR A 140 -3.91 -6.63 -2.05
C TYR A 140 -4.25 -6.51 -0.55
N PHE A 141 -3.31 -6.02 0.28
CA PHE A 141 -3.54 -5.82 1.72
C PHE A 141 -4.55 -4.71 2.05
N SER A 142 -4.91 -3.87 1.09
CA SER A 142 -5.92 -2.82 1.27
C SER A 142 -7.36 -3.33 1.12
N TYR A 143 -7.58 -4.42 0.38
CA TYR A 143 -8.91 -4.98 0.15
C TYR A 143 -9.38 -5.85 1.32
N ALA A 144 -10.67 -5.79 1.64
CA ALA A 144 -11.25 -6.61 2.69
C ALA A 144 -11.29 -8.10 2.30
N LEU A 145 -10.82 -8.97 3.19
CA LEU A 145 -10.75 -10.40 2.92
C LEU A 145 -12.16 -10.99 2.72
N ALA A 146 -13.03 -10.81 3.71
CA ALA A 146 -14.36 -11.42 3.73
C ALA A 146 -15.34 -10.86 2.69
N THR A 147 -15.23 -9.57 2.34
CA THR A 147 -16.24 -8.91 1.48
C THR A 147 -15.76 -8.63 0.06
N ARG A 148 -14.46 -8.70 -0.22
CA ARG A 148 -13.89 -8.39 -1.54
C ARG A 148 -13.03 -9.51 -2.09
N ILE A 149 -12.06 -10.01 -1.33
CA ILE A 149 -11.10 -10.99 -1.83
C ILE A 149 -11.76 -12.36 -1.98
N ALA A 150 -12.28 -12.92 -0.90
CA ALA A 150 -12.81 -14.28 -0.89
C ALA A 150 -14.01 -14.47 -1.83
N PRO A 151 -15.05 -13.60 -1.81
CA PRO A 151 -16.20 -13.77 -2.71
C PRO A 151 -15.84 -13.72 -4.19
N ARG A 152 -14.85 -12.89 -4.56
CA ARG A 152 -14.41 -12.77 -5.95
C ARG A 152 -13.51 -13.92 -6.38
N HIS A 153 -12.65 -14.39 -5.48
CA HIS A 153 -11.87 -15.60 -5.70
C HIS A 153 -12.80 -16.81 -5.93
N GLU A 154 -13.78 -17.02 -5.05
CA GLU A 154 -14.75 -18.12 -5.14
C GLU A 154 -15.58 -18.05 -6.43
N ALA A 155 -16.04 -16.86 -6.81
CA ALA A 155 -16.77 -16.67 -8.07
C ALA A 155 -15.90 -17.00 -9.31
N CYS A 156 -14.61 -16.66 -9.27
CA CYS A 156 -13.66 -17.04 -10.32
C CYS A 156 -13.44 -18.56 -10.35
N ALA A 157 -13.22 -19.18 -9.19
CA ALA A 157 -12.99 -20.61 -9.03
C ALA A 157 -14.19 -21.45 -9.51
N ALA A 158 -15.41 -21.03 -9.18
CA ALA A 158 -16.65 -21.69 -9.63
C ALA A 158 -16.81 -21.74 -11.16
N ARG A 159 -16.12 -20.85 -11.89
CA ARG A 159 -16.10 -20.82 -13.36
C ARG A 159 -14.81 -21.36 -13.96
N GLY A 160 -13.90 -21.89 -13.13
CA GLY A 160 -12.58 -22.36 -13.58
C GLY A 160 -11.68 -21.25 -14.13
N VAL A 161 -11.93 -19.99 -13.76
CA VAL A 161 -11.19 -18.82 -14.23
C VAL A 161 -10.14 -18.43 -13.19
N ARG A 162 -8.92 -18.13 -13.63
CA ARG A 162 -7.85 -17.57 -12.77
C ARG A 162 -7.43 -16.21 -13.30
N MET A 163 -7.94 -15.14 -12.69
CA MET A 163 -7.64 -13.75 -13.08
C MET A 163 -6.40 -13.18 -12.37
N PRO A 164 -5.66 -12.23 -12.96
CA PRO A 164 -4.77 -11.34 -12.20
C PRO A 164 -5.43 -10.75 -10.94
N LEU A 165 -4.67 -10.54 -9.85
CA LEU A 165 -5.20 -9.84 -8.67
C LEU A 165 -5.72 -8.42 -8.97
N PRO A 166 -5.02 -7.57 -9.76
CA PRO A 166 -5.55 -6.25 -10.11
C PRO A 166 -6.91 -6.32 -10.82
N ALA A 167 -7.04 -7.22 -11.79
CA ALA A 167 -8.28 -7.47 -12.53
C ALA A 167 -9.43 -7.96 -11.64
N MET A 168 -9.09 -8.82 -10.70
CA MET A 168 -10.07 -9.38 -9.77
C MET A 168 -10.51 -8.34 -8.74
N LEU A 169 -9.63 -7.45 -8.27
CA LEU A 169 -9.88 -6.65 -7.06
C LEU A 169 -10.15 -5.16 -7.31
N ARG A 170 -9.54 -4.55 -8.34
CA ARG A 170 -9.75 -3.12 -8.65
C ARG A 170 -11.16 -2.78 -9.12
N PRO A 171 -11.74 -3.48 -10.12
CA PRO A 171 -13.01 -3.07 -10.71
C PRO A 171 -14.16 -3.07 -9.70
N GLY A 172 -15.14 -2.17 -9.88
CA GLY A 172 -16.43 -2.24 -9.17
C GLY A 172 -17.16 -3.57 -9.40
N ASP A 173 -18.18 -3.86 -8.58
CA ASP A 173 -18.85 -5.17 -8.60
C ASP A 173 -19.51 -5.49 -9.95
N ASP A 174 -20.09 -4.49 -10.61
CA ASP A 174 -20.74 -4.69 -11.92
C ASP A 174 -19.72 -4.98 -13.02
N LYS A 175 -18.62 -4.22 -13.08
CA LYS A 175 -17.53 -4.44 -14.04
C LYS A 175 -16.85 -5.79 -13.81
N PHE A 176 -16.63 -6.18 -12.55
CA PHE A 176 -16.10 -7.50 -12.20
C PHE A 176 -17.04 -8.62 -12.68
N ARG A 177 -18.35 -8.53 -12.38
CA ARG A 177 -19.34 -9.53 -12.81
C ARG A 177 -19.46 -9.65 -14.32
N ALA A 178 -19.52 -8.52 -15.03
CA ALA A 178 -19.56 -8.48 -16.49
C ALA A 178 -18.30 -9.13 -17.10
N THR A 179 -17.13 -8.82 -16.56
CA THR A 179 -15.87 -9.38 -17.05
C THR A 179 -15.78 -10.88 -16.79
N LEU A 180 -16.20 -11.33 -15.61
CA LEU A 180 -16.23 -12.75 -15.25
C LEU A 180 -17.23 -13.54 -16.11
N ALA A 181 -18.37 -12.93 -16.47
CA ALA A 181 -19.35 -13.53 -17.36
C ALA A 181 -18.78 -13.78 -18.77
N GLY A 182 -17.93 -12.88 -19.28
CA GLY A 182 -17.25 -13.02 -20.57
C GLY A 182 -16.03 -13.96 -20.55
N CYS A 183 -15.56 -14.39 -19.39
CA CYS A 183 -14.44 -15.33 -19.27
C CYS A 183 -14.92 -16.78 -19.37
N VAL A 184 -14.29 -17.56 -20.26
CA VAL A 184 -14.52 -19.01 -20.43
C VAL A 184 -13.19 -19.75 -20.23
N GLY A 185 -13.10 -20.61 -19.22
CA GLY A 185 -11.89 -21.39 -18.92
C GLY A 185 -10.73 -20.58 -18.32
N SER A 186 -9.53 -21.16 -18.32
CA SER A 186 -8.41 -20.76 -17.46
C SER A 186 -7.46 -19.68 -18.01
N THR A 187 -7.79 -18.92 -19.07
CA THR A 187 -6.78 -18.03 -19.67
C THR A 187 -7.26 -16.63 -20.09
N PRO A 188 -7.14 -15.62 -19.22
CA PRO A 188 -6.79 -14.26 -19.61
C PRO A 188 -5.31 -14.21 -20.09
N PRO A 189 -4.89 -13.21 -20.89
CA PRO A 189 -3.63 -13.23 -21.63
C PRO A 189 -2.40 -13.43 -20.73
N ARG A 190 -1.37 -14.11 -21.26
CA ARG A 190 -0.12 -14.42 -20.53
C ARG A 190 0.51 -13.15 -19.93
N ARG A 191 1.16 -13.27 -18.77
CA ARG A 191 1.85 -12.20 -18.00
C ARG A 191 2.83 -11.31 -18.81
N ARG A 192 3.31 -11.77 -19.98
CA ARG A 192 4.19 -11.01 -20.89
C ARG A 192 3.46 -10.34 -22.06
N SER A 193 2.14 -10.50 -22.13
CA SER A 193 1.34 -9.87 -23.18
C SER A 193 1.22 -8.37 -22.89
N PRO A 194 1.44 -7.50 -23.88
CA PRO A 194 1.13 -6.07 -23.75
C PRO A 194 -0.35 -5.84 -23.40
N LEU A 195 -1.22 -6.82 -23.73
CA LEU A 195 -2.64 -6.80 -23.40
C LEU A 195 -2.94 -7.11 -21.92
N TRP A 196 -1.95 -7.57 -21.14
CA TRP A 196 -2.13 -7.78 -19.69
C TRP A 196 -2.47 -6.48 -18.96
N HIS A 197 -1.98 -5.33 -19.42
CA HIS A 197 -2.32 -4.03 -18.85
C HIS A 197 -3.50 -3.35 -19.56
N ALA A 198 -3.79 -3.72 -20.81
CA ALA A 198 -4.79 -3.04 -21.65
C ALA A 198 -6.25 -3.27 -21.21
N TYR A 199 -6.59 -4.43 -20.62
CA TYR A 199 -7.96 -4.74 -20.22
C TYR A 199 -8.35 -4.21 -18.83
N TRP A 200 -7.39 -3.68 -18.06
CA TRP A 200 -7.58 -3.37 -16.63
C TRP A 200 -7.14 -1.96 -16.24
N VAL A 201 -7.01 -1.06 -17.21
CA VAL A 201 -6.89 0.36 -16.95
C VAL A 201 -8.22 0.83 -16.36
N ASP A 202 -8.15 1.39 -15.16
CA ASP A 202 -9.28 2.04 -14.51
C ASP A 202 -9.68 3.29 -15.31
N ASP A 203 -10.98 3.54 -15.36
CA ASP A 203 -11.59 4.79 -15.82
C ASP A 203 -11.16 5.95 -14.90
N ALA A 204 -9.92 6.42 -15.04
CA ALA A 204 -9.64 7.83 -14.89
C ALA A 204 -9.91 8.43 -16.27
N GLY A 205 -11.12 8.94 -16.45
CA GLY A 205 -11.60 9.41 -17.74
C GLY A 205 -10.64 10.41 -18.38
N GLU A 206 -10.15 10.06 -19.55
CA GLU A 206 -9.80 10.97 -20.63
C GLU A 206 -9.84 10.15 -21.92
N VAL A 207 -10.82 10.47 -22.76
CA VAL A 207 -10.87 10.00 -24.15
C VAL A 207 -9.88 10.87 -24.90
N GLU A 208 -8.66 10.39 -25.09
CA GLU A 208 -7.78 10.93 -26.14
C GLU A 208 -7.94 10.06 -27.39
N GLU A 209 -8.71 10.60 -28.33
CA GLU A 209 -8.67 10.19 -29.74
C GLU A 209 -7.23 10.33 -30.25
N ILE A 210 -6.55 9.21 -30.45
CA ILE A 210 -5.33 9.22 -31.27
C ILE A 210 -5.80 9.21 -32.72
N GLY A 211 -5.92 10.42 -33.26
CA GLY A 211 -6.08 10.68 -34.68
C GLY A 211 -5.03 9.94 -35.51
N ALA A 212 -5.52 9.32 -36.59
CA ALA A 212 -4.71 8.73 -37.63
C ALA A 212 -3.74 9.78 -38.19
N ALA A 213 -2.44 9.52 -38.07
CA ALA A 213 -1.41 10.15 -38.88
C ALA A 213 -0.81 9.08 -39.79
N SER A 214 -1.15 9.19 -41.07
CA SER A 214 -0.59 8.47 -42.19
C SER A 214 0.93 8.49 -42.19
N GLN A 215 1.53 7.34 -42.53
CA GLN A 215 2.89 7.30 -43.07
C GLN A 215 2.83 7.29 -44.61
N PRO A 216 3.87 7.82 -45.27
CA PRO A 216 3.88 8.10 -46.72
C PRO A 216 3.87 6.85 -47.60
#